data_AF-A0A850JHA3-F1
#
_entry.id   AF-A0A850JHA3-F1
#
_cell.length_a   1.000
_cell.length_b   1.000
_cell.length_c   1.000
_cell.angle_alpha   90.00
_cell.angle_beta   90.00
_cell.angle_gamma   90.00
#
_symmetry.space_group_name_H-M   'P 1'
#
loop_
_entity.id
_entity.type
_entity.pdbx_description
1 polymer ?
#
loop_
_entity_poly.entity_id
_entity_poly.type
_entity_poly.pdbx_seq_one_letter_code
_entity_poly.pdbx_strand_id
1 'polypeptide(L)'
;MTEIRVPEMGLVVLVGVTGSGKSHFARKHFTPTQVVSSDFCRGVVSDDENDQSASGDAFDLLHYIVAKRLRRGLLTVVDATNVQTKAWQALLRIAKDHDVMAVAIVLDVPESLAAERNATRPDRNLPPHVIPRQRRELRRGMRELTRAFRRYHVLTGADEIDAATIGYEKAWNDKRELTGPFDLVGDVHGCRAELEELLSSLGYEIERDAQGRAVGANHPGGRTAVFVGDLVDRGPDSPGVLRLVMGMMAAGDALCVSGNLAGEGHSWADERDHEWHMAVAGRLAEGDTSGLVQRTESVTVDLASPQSEAAVTEWWEKLTAAGGEGMVVKPLGPLPGDAKIQPGIKCRGPEYLRIIYGPDYLEPANLDRLRRRSLGRKRSLAMREHALGAEALARLAAGEPLWRVHQAVFDVLALESEPVDPRL
;
A
#
# COMPACT_ATOMS: atom_id res chain seq x y z
N MET A 1 -28.58 -15.97 -10.26
CA MET A 1 -28.39 -15.38 -8.91
C MET A 1 -27.12 -14.54 -8.99
N THR A 2 -27.18 -13.25 -8.68
CA THR A 2 -26.03 -12.35 -8.80
C THR A 2 -25.24 -12.38 -7.50
N GLU A 3 -24.06 -13.02 -7.50
CA GLU A 3 -23.13 -12.94 -6.35
C GLU A 3 -22.34 -11.63 -6.41
N ILE A 4 -22.42 -10.84 -5.33
CA ILE A 4 -21.68 -9.59 -5.15
C ILE A 4 -20.51 -9.85 -4.22
N ARG A 5 -19.29 -9.66 -4.72
CA ARG A 5 -18.07 -9.85 -3.93
C ARG A 5 -17.64 -8.55 -3.27
N VAL A 6 -17.59 -8.57 -1.94
CA VAL A 6 -17.14 -7.44 -1.11
C VAL A 6 -15.89 -7.83 -0.32
N PRO A 7 -15.05 -6.87 0.08
CA PRO A 7 -13.90 -7.17 0.92
C PRO A 7 -14.32 -7.71 2.29
N GLU A 8 -13.55 -8.64 2.85
CA GLU A 8 -13.65 -9.01 4.28
C GLU A 8 -13.29 -7.83 5.19
N MET A 9 -12.37 -6.98 4.74
CA MET A 9 -11.91 -5.77 5.42
C MET A 9 -11.95 -4.60 4.44
N GLY A 10 -12.85 -3.64 4.64
CA GLY A 10 -12.96 -2.49 3.76
C GLY A 10 -14.29 -1.75 3.87
N LEU A 11 -14.56 -0.93 2.86
CA LEU A 11 -15.74 -0.07 2.80
C LEU A 11 -16.70 -0.55 1.70
N VAL A 12 -17.98 -0.69 2.05
CA VAL A 12 -19.07 -0.88 1.09
C VAL A 12 -19.96 0.35 1.14
N VAL A 13 -20.17 1.00 0.00
CA VAL A 13 -21.02 2.18 -0.13
C VAL A 13 -22.30 1.76 -0.84
N LEU A 14 -23.42 1.74 -0.12
CA LEU A 14 -24.72 1.55 -0.74
C LEU A 14 -25.14 2.85 -1.43
N VAL A 15 -25.58 2.75 -2.67
CA VAL A 15 -25.94 3.89 -3.51
C VAL A 15 -27.34 3.67 -4.07
N GLY A 16 -28.20 4.68 -3.94
CA GLY A 16 -29.54 4.59 -4.49
C GLY A 16 -30.49 5.63 -3.89
N VAL A 17 -31.56 5.92 -4.61
CA VAL A 17 -32.59 6.86 -4.17
C VAL A 17 -33.26 6.38 -2.88
N THR A 18 -33.86 7.29 -2.11
CA THR A 18 -34.77 6.88 -1.03
C THR A 18 -35.87 5.96 -1.56
N GLY A 19 -36.26 4.94 -0.80
CA GLY A 19 -37.19 3.90 -1.26
C GLY A 19 -36.58 2.81 -2.17
N SER A 20 -35.30 2.90 -2.57
CA SER A 20 -34.67 1.88 -3.43
C SER A 20 -34.43 0.52 -2.76
N GLY A 21 -34.53 0.45 -1.43
CA GLY A 21 -34.33 -0.78 -0.67
C GLY A 21 -32.97 -0.92 0.01
N LYS A 22 -32.11 0.10 0.01
CA LYS A 22 -30.76 0.05 0.64
C LYS A 22 -30.77 -0.49 2.06
N SER A 23 -31.57 0.07 2.97
CA SER A 23 -31.64 -0.39 4.36
C SER A 23 -32.19 -1.81 4.48
N HIS A 24 -33.07 -2.24 3.56
CA HIS A 24 -33.54 -3.62 3.51
C HIS A 24 -32.41 -4.56 3.07
N PHE A 25 -31.72 -4.21 1.99
CA PHE A 25 -30.56 -4.94 1.48
C PHE A 25 -29.45 -5.03 2.55
N ALA A 26 -29.16 -3.92 3.22
CA ALA A 26 -28.17 -3.84 4.30
C ALA A 26 -28.49 -4.83 5.43
N ARG A 27 -29.73 -4.81 5.95
CA ARG A 27 -30.18 -5.71 7.03
C ARG A 27 -30.23 -7.17 6.62
N LYS A 28 -30.54 -7.45 5.36
CA LYS A 28 -30.61 -8.81 4.83
C LYS A 28 -29.22 -9.45 4.72
N HIS A 29 -28.20 -8.67 4.38
CA HIS A 29 -26.90 -9.20 3.97
C HIS A 29 -25.75 -8.93 4.94
N PHE A 30 -25.88 -7.97 5.85
CA PHE A 30 -24.81 -7.57 6.75
C PHE A 30 -25.28 -7.55 8.20
N THR A 31 -24.35 -7.76 9.12
CA THR A 31 -24.68 -7.67 10.55
C THR A 31 -25.02 -6.23 10.93
N PRO A 32 -25.88 -6.00 11.95
CA PRO A 32 -26.22 -4.63 12.37
C PRO A 32 -24.99 -3.80 12.73
N THR A 33 -23.95 -4.43 13.28
CA THR A 33 -22.70 -3.75 13.65
C THR A 33 -21.82 -3.42 12.45
N GLN A 34 -22.02 -4.02 11.28
CA GLN A 34 -21.31 -3.66 10.04
C GLN A 34 -21.90 -2.41 9.38
N VAL A 35 -23.18 -2.12 9.60
CA VAL A 35 -23.90 -1.04 8.91
C VAL A 35 -23.83 0.26 9.70
N VAL A 36 -23.37 1.33 9.05
CA VAL A 36 -23.39 2.70 9.56
C VAL A 36 -24.38 3.50 8.71
N SER A 37 -25.51 3.87 9.31
CA SER A 37 -26.60 4.56 8.63
C SER A 37 -26.58 6.06 8.92
N SER A 38 -26.78 6.89 7.88
CA SER A 38 -26.94 8.34 8.08
C SER A 38 -28.20 8.70 8.87
N ASP A 39 -29.26 7.88 8.74
CA ASP A 39 -30.52 8.09 9.44
C ASP A 39 -30.34 7.76 10.93
N PHE A 40 -29.62 6.68 11.26
CA PHE A 40 -29.24 6.35 12.66
C PHE A 40 -28.36 7.44 13.29
N CYS A 41 -27.29 7.86 12.58
CA CYS A 41 -26.41 8.92 13.10
C CYS A 41 -27.16 10.23 13.34
N ARG A 42 -28.18 10.53 12.54
CA ARG A 42 -29.06 11.68 12.74
C ARG A 42 -29.90 11.55 13.99
N GLY A 43 -30.55 10.41 14.19
CA GLY A 43 -31.28 10.13 15.44
C GLY A 43 -30.40 10.29 16.68
N VAL A 44 -29.12 9.89 16.62
CA VAL A 44 -28.17 10.07 17.74
C VAL A 44 -27.88 11.54 18.07
N VAL A 45 -27.86 12.43 17.06
CA VAL A 45 -27.48 13.84 17.27
C VAL A 45 -28.69 14.77 17.46
N SER A 46 -29.90 14.36 17.07
CA SER A 46 -31.11 15.20 17.10
C SER A 46 -32.35 14.56 17.74
N ASP A 47 -32.26 13.33 18.25
CA ASP A 47 -33.39 12.52 18.72
C ASP A 47 -34.48 12.24 17.65
N ASP A 48 -34.20 12.53 16.36
CA ASP A 48 -35.10 12.31 15.23
C ASP A 48 -34.32 11.93 13.95
N GLU A 49 -34.51 10.70 13.45
CA GLU A 49 -33.89 10.20 12.21
C GLU A 49 -34.34 10.94 10.93
N ASN A 50 -35.30 11.85 11.02
CA ASN A 50 -35.80 12.65 9.91
C ASN A 50 -35.40 14.13 9.97
N ASP A 51 -34.77 14.61 11.05
CA ASP A 51 -34.37 16.02 11.20
C ASP A 51 -33.27 16.42 10.20
N GLN A 52 -33.68 17.04 9.10
CA GLN A 52 -32.76 17.46 8.05
C GLN A 52 -31.83 18.60 8.47
N SER A 53 -32.14 19.34 9.55
CA SER A 53 -31.28 20.41 10.06
C SER A 53 -29.97 19.85 10.66
N ALA A 54 -30.02 18.66 11.23
CA ALA A 54 -28.87 17.96 11.81
C ALA A 54 -28.03 17.16 10.78
N SER A 55 -28.18 17.42 9.47
CA SER A 55 -27.46 16.65 8.44
C SER A 55 -25.95 16.76 8.52
N GLY A 56 -25.41 17.94 8.85
CA GLY A 56 -23.96 18.12 9.01
C GLY A 56 -23.41 17.20 10.10
N ASP A 57 -23.94 17.36 11.32
CA ASP A 57 -23.52 16.59 12.50
C ASP A 57 -23.70 15.07 12.30
N ALA A 58 -24.79 14.65 11.64
CA ALA A 58 -25.04 13.24 11.32
C ALA A 58 -23.96 12.65 10.40
N PHE A 59 -23.53 13.39 9.37
CA PHE A 59 -22.47 12.92 8.46
C PHE A 59 -21.09 12.99 9.12
N ASP A 60 -20.83 13.96 9.98
CA ASP A 60 -19.58 14.02 10.76
C ASP A 60 -19.45 12.80 11.69
N LEU A 61 -20.52 12.45 12.40
CA LEU A 61 -20.57 11.24 13.23
C LEU A 61 -20.42 9.96 12.37
N LEU A 62 -21.10 9.88 11.23
CA LEU A 62 -20.98 8.76 10.29
C LEU A 62 -19.53 8.58 9.84
N HIS A 63 -18.88 9.64 9.36
CA HIS A 63 -17.49 9.61 8.91
C HIS A 63 -16.54 9.21 10.04
N TYR A 64 -16.78 9.70 11.25
CA TYR A 64 -16.00 9.32 12.43
C TYR A 64 -16.10 7.83 12.73
N ILE A 65 -17.31 7.28 12.76
CA ILE A 65 -17.53 5.84 13.00
C ILE A 65 -16.86 5.02 11.90
N VAL A 66 -17.05 5.39 10.63
CA VAL A 66 -16.43 4.70 9.49
C VAL A 66 -14.91 4.67 9.65
N ALA A 67 -14.26 5.82 9.88
CA ALA A 67 -12.81 5.89 10.06
C ALA A 67 -12.30 5.00 11.22
N LYS A 68 -13.01 4.99 12.36
CA LYS A 68 -12.64 4.13 13.51
C LYS A 68 -12.75 2.65 13.20
N ARG A 69 -13.76 2.24 12.43
CA ARG A 69 -13.96 0.84 12.04
C ARG A 69 -12.92 0.39 11.00
N LEU A 70 -12.67 1.20 9.98
CA LEU A 70 -11.67 0.89 8.95
C LEU A 70 -10.27 0.78 9.56
N ARG A 71 -9.92 1.65 10.51
CA ARG A 71 -8.67 1.54 11.28
C ARG A 71 -8.50 0.20 12.00
N ARG A 72 -9.59 -0.44 12.40
CA ARG A 72 -9.59 -1.75 13.06
C ARG A 72 -9.65 -2.93 12.08
N GLY A 73 -9.56 -2.68 10.78
CA GLY A 73 -9.71 -3.71 9.75
C GLY A 73 -11.12 -4.28 9.67
N LEU A 74 -12.15 -3.55 10.10
CA LEU A 74 -13.53 -4.07 10.09
C LEU A 74 -14.26 -3.66 8.81
N LEU A 75 -14.94 -4.62 8.17
CA LEU A 75 -15.92 -4.32 7.12
C LEU A 75 -16.95 -3.31 7.63
N THR A 76 -17.14 -2.26 6.84
CA THR A 76 -18.06 -1.17 7.14
C THR A 76 -18.93 -0.88 5.93
N VAL A 77 -20.25 -0.96 6.12
CA VAL A 77 -21.26 -0.74 5.09
C VAL A 77 -21.95 0.58 5.38
N VAL A 78 -21.88 1.53 4.46
CA VAL A 78 -22.55 2.84 4.62
C VAL A 78 -23.92 2.78 3.98
N ASP A 79 -24.97 2.87 4.81
CA ASP A 79 -26.35 3.01 4.37
C ASP A 79 -26.75 4.50 4.38
N ALA A 80 -26.61 5.12 3.22
CA ALA A 80 -27.09 6.46 2.93
C ALA A 80 -27.50 6.51 1.46
N THR A 81 -28.12 7.59 0.99
CA THR A 81 -28.51 7.69 -0.43
C THR A 81 -27.30 7.67 -1.36
N ASN A 82 -26.22 8.38 -0.99
CA ASN A 82 -24.96 8.44 -1.72
C ASN A 82 -25.11 8.70 -3.24
N VAL A 83 -26.17 9.40 -3.66
CA VAL A 83 -26.43 9.71 -5.08
C VAL A 83 -25.64 10.92 -5.58
N GLN A 84 -25.09 11.72 -4.66
CA GLN A 84 -24.29 12.90 -4.98
C GLN A 84 -22.81 12.55 -5.02
N THR A 85 -22.10 13.01 -6.07
CA THR A 85 -20.65 12.82 -6.23
C THR A 85 -19.86 13.12 -4.96
N LYS A 86 -20.09 14.29 -4.34
CA LYS A 86 -19.37 14.71 -3.14
C LYS A 86 -19.54 13.76 -1.96
N ALA A 87 -20.71 13.13 -1.83
CA ALA A 87 -21.01 12.25 -0.70
C ALA A 87 -20.16 10.97 -0.73
N TRP A 88 -20.14 10.26 -1.87
CA TRP A 88 -19.31 9.06 -1.98
C TRP A 88 -17.82 9.38 -2.16
N GLN A 89 -17.44 10.55 -2.66
CA GLN A 89 -16.03 10.99 -2.71
C GLN A 89 -15.44 11.17 -1.31
N ALA A 90 -16.20 11.71 -0.35
CA ALA A 90 -15.75 11.83 1.03
C ALA A 90 -15.49 10.44 1.65
N LEU A 91 -16.39 9.48 1.39
CA LEU A 91 -16.25 8.09 1.82
C LEU A 91 -15.04 7.39 1.18
N LEU A 92 -14.81 7.60 -0.12
CA LEU A 92 -13.62 7.09 -0.81
C LEU A 92 -12.33 7.67 -0.23
N ARG A 93 -12.32 8.97 0.12
CA ARG A 93 -11.17 9.58 0.78
C ARG A 93 -10.88 8.91 2.12
N ILE A 94 -11.90 8.66 2.94
CA ILE A 94 -11.74 7.94 4.21
C ILE A 94 -11.18 6.53 3.96
N ALA A 95 -11.69 5.79 2.97
CA ALA A 95 -11.14 4.47 2.63
C ALA A 95 -9.65 4.55 2.22
N LYS A 96 -9.28 5.55 1.42
CA LYS A 96 -7.88 5.79 1.00
C LYS A 96 -6.97 6.18 2.17
N ASP A 97 -7.43 7.07 3.05
CA ASP A 97 -6.68 7.49 4.25
C ASP A 97 -6.42 6.31 5.22
N HIS A 98 -7.15 5.20 5.04
CA HIS A 98 -7.03 3.96 5.79
C HIS A 98 -6.47 2.79 4.97
N ASP A 99 -6.02 3.02 3.73
CA ASP A 99 -5.43 2.01 2.84
C ASP A 99 -6.31 0.76 2.62
N VAL A 100 -7.63 0.92 2.58
CA VAL A 100 -8.59 -0.18 2.36
C VAL A 100 -9.36 -0.07 1.05
N MET A 101 -9.78 -1.21 0.51
CA MET A 101 -10.64 -1.24 -0.67
C MET A 101 -12.04 -0.70 -0.39
N ALA A 102 -12.59 0.03 -1.36
CA ALA A 102 -13.97 0.49 -1.36
C ALA A 102 -14.76 -0.11 -2.54
N VAL A 103 -15.98 -0.58 -2.27
CA VAL A 103 -16.90 -1.15 -3.25
C VAL A 103 -18.21 -0.38 -3.25
N ALA A 104 -18.74 -0.03 -4.41
CA ALA A 104 -20.08 0.55 -4.53
C ALA A 104 -21.13 -0.50 -4.90
N ILE A 105 -22.26 -0.52 -4.21
CA ILE A 105 -23.44 -1.33 -4.59
C ILE A 105 -24.59 -0.37 -4.89
N VAL A 106 -24.93 -0.26 -6.17
CA VAL A 106 -25.98 0.62 -6.68
C VAL A 106 -27.28 -0.17 -6.78
N LEU A 107 -28.31 0.29 -6.06
CA LEU A 107 -29.67 -0.24 -6.12
C LEU A 107 -30.50 0.70 -6.99
N ASP A 108 -30.64 0.36 -8.27
CA ASP A 108 -31.41 1.13 -9.24
C ASP A 108 -32.80 0.52 -9.41
N VAL A 109 -33.83 1.22 -8.95
CA VAL A 109 -35.22 0.79 -9.07
C VAL A 109 -36.04 1.83 -9.84
N PRO A 110 -37.17 1.42 -10.45
CA PRO A 110 -38.11 2.38 -11.03
C PRO A 110 -38.55 3.42 -9.99
N GLU A 111 -38.70 4.67 -10.45
CA GLU A 111 -39.15 5.79 -9.62
C GLU A 111 -40.52 5.56 -9.00
N SER A 112 -41.44 4.94 -9.74
CA SER A 112 -42.76 4.55 -9.25
C SER A 112 -42.67 3.63 -8.03
N LEU A 113 -41.80 2.62 -8.08
CA LEU A 113 -41.60 1.68 -6.99
C LEU A 113 -40.96 2.35 -5.77
N ALA A 114 -39.97 3.22 -5.99
CA ALA A 114 -39.34 3.99 -4.91
C ALA A 114 -40.35 4.93 -4.22
N ALA A 115 -41.22 5.58 -5.01
CA ALA A 115 -42.27 6.46 -4.51
C ALA A 115 -43.32 5.70 -3.71
N GLU A 116 -43.80 4.56 -4.23
CA GLU A 116 -44.73 3.67 -3.54
C GLU A 116 -44.19 3.24 -2.18
N ARG A 117 -42.94 2.72 -2.15
CA ARG A 117 -42.27 2.29 -0.92
C ARG A 117 -42.02 3.42 0.09
N ASN A 118 -41.91 4.67 -0.37
CA ASN A 118 -41.75 5.81 0.53
C ASN A 118 -43.09 6.30 1.07
N ALA A 119 -44.15 6.25 0.26
CA ALA A 119 -45.51 6.64 0.68
C ALA A 119 -46.05 5.76 1.82
N THR A 120 -45.60 4.51 1.91
CA THR A 120 -45.98 3.58 2.98
C THR A 120 -45.17 3.74 4.28
N ARG A 121 -44.23 4.70 4.36
CA ARG A 121 -43.42 4.91 5.57
C ARG A 121 -44.13 5.89 6.51
N PRO A 122 -44.49 5.48 7.74
CA PRO A 122 -45.27 6.31 8.66
C PRO A 122 -44.53 7.59 9.08
N ASP A 123 -43.19 7.56 9.09
CA ASP A 123 -42.38 8.60 9.75
C ASP A 123 -41.66 9.53 8.74
N ARG A 124 -41.89 9.37 7.42
CA ARG A 124 -41.09 10.04 6.39
C ARG A 124 -41.93 10.62 5.25
N ASN A 125 -42.42 11.84 5.42
CA ASN A 125 -43.14 12.58 4.38
C ASN A 125 -42.16 13.39 3.50
N LEU A 126 -41.80 12.84 2.33
CA LEU A 126 -40.88 13.50 1.41
C LEU A 126 -41.63 14.31 0.35
N PRO A 127 -41.19 15.55 0.04
CA PRO A 127 -41.73 16.30 -1.07
C PRO A 127 -41.64 15.52 -2.41
N PRO A 128 -42.64 15.63 -3.32
CA PRO A 128 -42.71 14.84 -4.56
C PRO A 128 -41.50 14.97 -5.48
N HIS A 129 -40.74 16.06 -5.37
CA HIS A 129 -39.57 16.33 -6.21
C HIS A 129 -38.28 15.65 -5.74
N VAL A 130 -38.24 15.08 -4.51
CA VAL A 130 -37.01 14.53 -3.92
C VAL A 130 -36.53 13.29 -4.67
N ILE A 131 -37.40 12.31 -4.91
CA ILE A 131 -37.04 11.08 -5.63
C ILE A 131 -36.61 11.38 -7.08
N PRO A 132 -37.36 12.18 -7.88
CA PRO A 132 -36.92 12.60 -9.19
C PRO A 132 -35.54 13.30 -9.18
N ARG A 133 -35.28 14.17 -8.19
CA ARG A 133 -33.99 14.85 -8.04
C ARG A 133 -32.86 13.83 -7.77
N GLN A 134 -33.03 12.95 -6.79
CA GLN A 134 -32.02 11.94 -6.44
C GLN A 134 -31.73 11.00 -7.60
N ARG A 135 -32.74 10.64 -8.39
CA ARG A 135 -32.58 9.81 -9.59
C ARG A 135 -31.77 10.52 -10.67
N ARG A 136 -32.00 11.83 -10.88
CA ARG A 136 -31.16 12.64 -11.79
C ARG A 136 -29.73 12.75 -11.30
N GLU A 137 -29.53 12.95 -10.00
CA GLU A 137 -28.19 12.98 -9.37
C GLU A 137 -27.46 11.65 -9.56
N LEU A 138 -28.12 10.52 -9.27
CA LEU A 138 -27.58 9.18 -9.48
C LEU A 138 -27.14 8.99 -10.94
N ARG A 139 -28.06 9.19 -11.90
CA ARG A 139 -27.77 9.02 -13.33
C ARG A 139 -26.62 9.90 -13.81
N ARG A 140 -26.54 11.15 -13.33
CA ARG A 140 -25.46 12.08 -13.66
C ARG A 140 -24.12 11.62 -13.08
N GLY A 141 -24.13 11.08 -11.86
CA GLY A 141 -22.92 10.65 -11.13
C GLY A 141 -22.38 9.28 -11.57
N MET A 142 -23.18 8.43 -12.23
CA MET A 142 -22.79 7.05 -12.56
C MET A 142 -21.45 6.95 -13.31
N ARG A 143 -21.23 7.78 -14.33
CA ARG A 143 -19.98 7.73 -15.11
C ARG A 143 -18.75 8.01 -14.24
N GLU A 144 -18.89 8.88 -13.25
CA GLU A 144 -17.81 9.23 -12.34
C GLU A 144 -17.61 8.14 -11.29
N LEU A 145 -18.71 7.59 -10.75
CA LEU A 145 -18.70 6.47 -9.82
C LEU A 145 -17.97 5.26 -10.41
N THR A 146 -18.28 4.86 -11.65
CA THR A 146 -17.63 3.72 -12.31
C THR A 146 -16.14 3.92 -12.59
N ARG A 147 -15.66 5.17 -12.57
CA ARG A 147 -14.23 5.51 -12.69
C ARG A 147 -13.55 5.59 -11.33
N ALA A 148 -14.27 6.05 -10.31
CA ALA A 148 -13.74 6.27 -8.97
C ALA A 148 -13.66 4.97 -8.14
N PHE A 149 -14.63 4.08 -8.31
CA PHE A 149 -14.63 2.77 -7.66
C PHE A 149 -14.04 1.72 -8.59
N ARG A 150 -12.94 1.09 -8.17
CA ARG A 150 -12.33 -0.04 -8.90
C ARG A 150 -13.27 -1.24 -9.01
N ARG A 151 -14.18 -1.40 -8.04
CA ARG A 151 -15.25 -2.40 -8.06
C ARG A 151 -16.60 -1.76 -7.75
N TYR A 152 -17.58 -2.01 -8.61
CA TYR A 152 -18.95 -1.57 -8.41
C TYR A 152 -19.92 -2.63 -8.93
N HIS A 153 -21.11 -2.67 -8.34
CA HIS A 153 -22.20 -3.55 -8.75
C HIS A 153 -23.46 -2.71 -8.94
N VAL A 154 -24.21 -2.97 -10.01
CA VAL A 154 -25.50 -2.31 -10.27
C VAL A 154 -26.57 -3.39 -10.28
N LEU A 155 -27.51 -3.31 -9.34
CA LEU A 155 -28.67 -4.19 -9.25
C LEU A 155 -29.89 -3.43 -9.74
N THR A 156 -30.53 -3.96 -10.78
CA THR A 156 -31.64 -3.31 -11.49
C THR A 156 -32.97 -3.98 -11.14
N GLY A 157 -33.84 -3.24 -10.45
CA GLY A 157 -35.15 -3.72 -10.05
C GLY A 157 -35.16 -4.54 -8.77
N ALA A 158 -36.37 -4.79 -8.24
CA ALA A 158 -36.53 -5.47 -6.95
C ALA A 158 -36.07 -6.93 -6.99
N ASP A 159 -36.41 -7.66 -8.05
CA ASP A 159 -36.10 -9.09 -8.16
C ASP A 159 -34.59 -9.37 -8.14
N GLU A 160 -33.79 -8.52 -8.80
CA GLU A 160 -32.33 -8.67 -8.78
C GLU A 160 -31.75 -8.32 -7.41
N ILE A 161 -32.24 -7.26 -6.78
CA ILE A 161 -31.85 -6.87 -5.42
C ILE A 161 -32.19 -7.98 -4.42
N ASP A 162 -33.36 -8.61 -4.57
CA ASP A 162 -33.82 -9.67 -3.68
C ASP A 162 -33.16 -11.03 -3.97
N ALA A 163 -32.74 -11.28 -5.20
CA ALA A 163 -32.01 -12.49 -5.58
C ALA A 163 -30.49 -12.39 -5.33
N ALA A 164 -29.95 -11.21 -5.02
CA ALA A 164 -28.52 -11.03 -4.81
C ALA A 164 -28.00 -11.77 -3.57
N THR A 165 -26.73 -12.18 -3.61
CA THR A 165 -26.00 -12.74 -2.47
C THR A 165 -24.70 -11.98 -2.25
N ILE A 166 -24.15 -12.03 -1.03
CA ILE A 166 -22.85 -11.46 -0.70
C ILE A 166 -21.82 -12.59 -0.56
N GLY A 167 -20.74 -12.50 -1.32
CA GLY A 167 -19.51 -13.27 -1.11
C GLY A 167 -18.43 -12.37 -0.54
N TYR A 168 -17.58 -12.90 0.34
CA TYR A 168 -16.47 -12.15 0.93
C TYR A 168 -15.15 -12.51 0.25
N GLU A 169 -14.29 -11.51 0.08
CA GLU A 169 -12.97 -11.66 -0.53
C GLU A 169 -11.89 -11.10 0.41
N LYS A 170 -10.87 -11.91 0.67
CA LYS A 170 -9.67 -11.48 1.37
C LYS A 170 -8.90 -10.45 0.56
N ALA A 171 -8.21 -9.55 1.25
CA ALA A 171 -7.23 -8.70 0.58
C ALA A 171 -6.12 -9.58 -0.01
N TRP A 172 -5.55 -9.18 -1.15
CA TRP A 172 -4.50 -9.97 -1.83
C TRP A 172 -3.29 -10.27 -0.92
N ASN A 173 -2.95 -9.32 -0.05
CA ASN A 173 -1.87 -9.40 0.92
C ASN A 173 -2.28 -10.11 2.23
N ASP A 174 -3.55 -10.47 2.41
CA ASP A 174 -3.97 -11.30 3.52
C ASP A 174 -3.63 -12.77 3.21
N LYS A 175 -2.52 -13.21 3.78
CA LYS A 175 -1.99 -14.57 3.69
C LYS A 175 -2.08 -15.34 5.00
N ARG A 176 -3.02 -14.98 5.89
CA ARG A 176 -3.15 -15.61 7.23
C ARG A 176 -3.44 -17.11 7.18
N GLU A 177 -3.91 -17.63 6.05
CA GLU A 177 -4.03 -19.07 5.83
C GLU A 177 -2.70 -19.79 5.68
N LEU A 178 -1.62 -19.08 5.35
CA LEU A 178 -0.28 -19.64 5.24
C LEU A 178 0.36 -19.66 6.62
N THR A 179 0.64 -20.87 7.12
CA THR A 179 1.21 -21.08 8.45
C THR A 179 2.68 -21.53 8.42
N GLY A 180 3.27 -21.63 7.23
CA GLY A 180 4.62 -22.12 7.02
C GLY A 180 4.72 -23.65 7.04
N PRO A 181 5.93 -24.21 7.22
CA PRO A 181 7.18 -23.52 7.57
C PRO A 181 7.70 -22.54 6.49
N PHE A 182 8.23 -21.40 6.94
CA PHE A 182 8.79 -20.36 6.06
C PHE A 182 10.32 -20.29 6.14
N ASP A 183 10.95 -19.94 5.02
CA ASP A 183 12.35 -19.52 4.94
C ASP A 183 12.42 -18.03 4.61
N LEU A 184 12.89 -17.22 5.54
CA LEU A 184 13.00 -15.77 5.30
C LEU A 184 14.34 -15.46 4.63
N VAL A 185 14.28 -14.91 3.43
CA VAL A 185 15.46 -14.56 2.62
C VAL A 185 15.51 -13.04 2.51
N GLY A 186 16.59 -12.44 3.02
CA GLY A 186 16.84 -11.01 2.93
C GLY A 186 17.34 -10.58 1.54
N ASP A 187 18.22 -9.59 1.54
CA ASP A 187 18.77 -9.03 0.30
C ASP A 187 19.50 -10.09 -0.53
N VAL A 188 19.20 -10.10 -1.83
CA VAL A 188 19.85 -10.95 -2.84
C VAL A 188 20.73 -10.11 -3.78
N HIS A 189 20.31 -8.87 -4.07
CA HIS A 189 21.07 -7.91 -4.88
C HIS A 189 21.54 -8.44 -6.25
N GLY A 190 20.81 -9.33 -6.91
CA GLY A 190 21.20 -9.90 -8.21
C GLY A 190 22.24 -11.02 -8.13
N CYS A 191 22.59 -11.50 -6.94
CA CYS A 191 23.51 -12.62 -6.71
C CYS A 191 22.81 -13.98 -6.90
N ARG A 192 22.50 -14.34 -8.15
CA ARG A 192 21.76 -15.58 -8.47
C ARG A 192 22.50 -16.84 -7.99
N ALA A 193 23.83 -16.91 -8.17
CA ALA A 193 24.57 -18.13 -7.87
C ALA A 193 24.52 -18.45 -6.36
N GLU A 194 24.70 -17.41 -5.55
CA GLU A 194 24.61 -17.46 -4.09
C GLU A 194 23.18 -17.77 -3.63
N LEU A 195 22.17 -17.23 -4.31
CA LEU A 195 20.77 -17.60 -4.06
C LEU A 195 20.51 -19.08 -4.35
N GLU A 196 21.00 -19.62 -5.47
CA GLU A 196 20.87 -21.05 -5.80
C GLU A 196 21.58 -21.93 -4.76
N GLU A 197 22.77 -21.53 -4.29
CA GLU A 197 23.51 -22.23 -3.24
C GLU A 197 22.77 -22.21 -1.90
N LEU A 198 22.22 -21.05 -1.51
CA LEU A 198 21.40 -20.90 -0.31
C LEU A 198 20.16 -21.80 -0.38
N LEU A 199 19.39 -21.73 -1.46
CA LEU A 199 18.19 -22.53 -1.66
C LEU A 199 18.51 -24.03 -1.62
N SER A 200 19.59 -24.46 -2.29
CA SER A 200 20.04 -25.86 -2.25
C SER A 200 20.42 -26.30 -0.83
N SER A 201 21.12 -25.44 -0.09
CA SER A 201 21.51 -25.69 1.31
C SER A 201 20.30 -25.78 2.25
N LEU A 202 19.23 -25.05 1.94
CA LEU A 202 17.94 -25.10 2.64
C LEU A 202 17.06 -26.29 2.22
N GLY A 203 17.48 -27.07 1.22
CA GLY A 203 16.78 -28.27 0.75
C GLY A 203 15.79 -28.04 -0.41
N TYR A 204 15.85 -26.89 -1.08
CA TYR A 204 15.04 -26.64 -2.28
C TYR A 204 15.68 -27.31 -3.50
N GLU A 205 14.84 -27.89 -4.35
CA GLU A 205 15.21 -28.45 -5.64
C GLU A 205 15.02 -27.38 -6.72
N ILE A 206 16.10 -26.99 -7.40
CA ILE A 206 16.08 -25.93 -8.41
C ILE A 206 15.54 -26.48 -9.74
N GLU A 207 14.45 -25.89 -10.22
CA GLU A 207 13.89 -26.14 -11.54
C GLU A 207 14.66 -25.33 -12.60
N ARG A 208 14.99 -25.99 -13.71
CA ARG A 208 15.73 -25.38 -14.83
C ARG A 208 14.97 -25.53 -16.14
N ASP A 209 15.03 -24.50 -16.98
CA ASP A 209 14.49 -24.56 -18.33
C ASP A 209 15.40 -25.36 -19.29
N ALA A 210 14.96 -25.48 -20.55
CA ALA A 210 15.71 -26.17 -21.60
C ALA A 210 17.08 -25.55 -21.92
N GLN A 211 17.33 -24.30 -21.50
CA GLN A 211 18.61 -23.63 -21.64
C GLN A 211 19.46 -23.75 -20.36
N GLY A 212 19.01 -24.51 -19.36
CA GLY A 212 19.70 -24.73 -18.08
C GLY A 212 19.57 -23.57 -17.09
N ARG A 213 18.73 -22.57 -17.38
CA ARG A 213 18.55 -21.40 -16.51
C ARG A 213 17.61 -21.76 -15.37
N ALA A 214 17.91 -21.30 -14.16
CA ALA A 214 16.99 -21.43 -13.03
C ALA A 214 15.70 -20.64 -13.32
N VAL A 215 14.56 -21.31 -13.19
CA VAL A 215 13.21 -20.79 -13.45
C VAL A 215 12.25 -21.04 -12.31
N GLY A 216 12.65 -21.77 -11.28
CA GLY A 216 11.82 -22.09 -10.12
C GLY A 216 12.63 -22.88 -9.11
N ALA A 217 12.06 -23.09 -7.94
CA ALA A 217 12.60 -23.99 -6.94
C ALA A 217 11.47 -24.41 -6.00
N ASN A 218 11.39 -25.70 -5.67
CA ASN A 218 10.40 -26.21 -4.73
C ASN A 218 11.09 -26.93 -3.58
N HIS A 219 10.56 -26.84 -2.37
CA HIS A 219 11.07 -27.61 -1.25
C HIS A 219 10.24 -28.89 -1.09
N PRO A 220 10.80 -30.11 -1.21
CA PRO A 220 10.05 -31.37 -1.11
C PRO A 220 9.28 -31.54 0.21
N GLY A 221 9.78 -30.94 1.28
CA GLY A 221 9.09 -30.87 2.58
C GLY A 221 7.98 -29.81 2.71
N GLY A 222 7.61 -29.11 1.63
CA GLY A 222 6.53 -28.12 1.60
C GLY A 222 6.82 -26.80 2.30
N ARG A 223 8.10 -26.39 2.37
CA ARG A 223 8.50 -25.07 2.90
C ARG A 223 8.26 -24.00 1.84
N THR A 224 7.99 -22.78 2.29
CA THR A 224 7.80 -21.62 1.40
C THR A 224 8.88 -20.58 1.64
N ALA A 225 9.57 -20.16 0.58
CA ALA A 225 10.53 -19.06 0.67
C ALA A 225 9.79 -17.72 0.75
N VAL A 226 10.23 -16.81 1.61
CA VAL A 226 9.67 -15.47 1.75
C VAL A 226 10.80 -14.46 1.58
N PHE A 227 10.82 -13.82 0.42
CA PHE A 227 11.79 -12.77 0.09
C PHE A 227 11.34 -11.45 0.70
N VAL A 228 12.16 -10.90 1.59
CA VAL A 228 11.86 -9.68 2.37
C VAL A 228 12.81 -8.52 2.08
N GLY A 229 13.85 -8.75 1.27
CA GLY A 229 14.86 -7.75 0.90
C GLY A 229 14.94 -7.50 -0.60
N ASP A 230 15.95 -6.73 -0.99
CA ASP A 230 16.14 -6.31 -2.37
C ASP A 230 16.62 -7.47 -3.23
N LEU A 231 15.81 -7.86 -4.21
CA LEU A 231 16.16 -8.94 -5.15
C LEU A 231 17.25 -8.51 -6.14
N VAL A 232 17.30 -7.22 -6.47
CA VAL A 232 18.18 -6.64 -7.49
C VAL A 232 18.85 -5.38 -6.92
N ASP A 233 20.16 -5.28 -7.09
CA ASP A 233 20.96 -4.05 -6.93
C ASP A 233 22.38 -4.34 -7.44
N ARG A 234 22.64 -4.05 -8.72
CA ARG A 234 23.99 -4.10 -9.33
C ARG A 234 24.75 -5.43 -9.25
N GLY A 235 24.13 -6.52 -8.80
CA GLY A 235 24.75 -7.84 -8.78
C GLY A 235 24.93 -8.45 -10.16
N PRO A 236 25.62 -9.61 -10.22
CA PRO A 236 26.09 -10.18 -11.47
C PRO A 236 24.97 -10.69 -12.38
N ASP A 237 23.78 -11.01 -11.85
CA ASP A 237 22.69 -11.60 -12.63
C ASP A 237 21.28 -11.27 -12.07
N SER A 238 20.95 -9.98 -12.01
CA SER A 238 19.60 -9.50 -11.65
C SER A 238 18.47 -10.15 -12.48
N PRO A 239 18.55 -10.28 -13.82
CA PRO A 239 17.52 -10.97 -14.60
C PRO A 239 17.38 -12.45 -14.23
N GLY A 240 18.48 -13.09 -13.83
CA GLY A 240 18.49 -14.47 -13.34
C GLY A 240 17.76 -14.64 -12.02
N VAL A 241 18.01 -13.74 -11.05
CA VAL A 241 17.28 -13.73 -9.77
C VAL A 241 15.79 -13.53 -10.00
N LEU A 242 15.41 -12.52 -10.79
CA LEU A 242 13.99 -12.25 -11.07
C LEU A 242 13.30 -13.45 -11.71
N ARG A 243 13.93 -14.11 -12.69
CA ARG A 243 13.37 -15.30 -13.34
C ARG A 243 13.10 -16.43 -12.36
N LEU A 244 14.06 -16.73 -11.48
CA LEU A 244 13.95 -17.77 -10.46
C LEU A 244 12.84 -17.43 -9.45
N VAL A 245 12.89 -16.26 -8.83
CA VAL A 245 11.94 -15.87 -7.78
C VAL A 245 10.52 -15.72 -8.33
N MET A 246 10.34 -15.11 -9.51
CA MET A 246 9.02 -14.98 -10.13
C MET A 246 8.42 -16.34 -10.48
N GLY A 247 9.23 -17.32 -10.91
CA GLY A 247 8.74 -18.67 -11.17
C GLY A 247 8.37 -19.43 -9.89
N MET A 248 9.16 -19.30 -8.81
CA MET A 248 8.76 -19.81 -7.49
C MET A 248 7.43 -19.20 -7.03
N MET A 249 7.24 -17.89 -7.19
CA MET A 249 5.98 -17.22 -6.83
C MET A 249 4.80 -17.70 -7.69
N ALA A 250 5.02 -17.92 -8.99
CA ALA A 250 3.99 -18.42 -9.89
C ALA A 250 3.58 -19.86 -9.56
N ALA A 251 4.51 -20.68 -9.10
CA ALA A 251 4.26 -22.06 -8.64
C ALA A 251 3.67 -22.14 -7.21
N GLY A 252 3.74 -21.06 -6.44
CA GLY A 252 3.29 -21.01 -5.04
C GLY A 252 4.33 -21.46 -4.02
N ASP A 253 5.58 -21.65 -4.44
CA ASP A 253 6.72 -22.04 -3.58
C ASP A 253 7.38 -20.84 -2.89
N ALA A 254 7.04 -19.62 -3.30
CA ALA A 254 7.56 -18.39 -2.68
C ALA A 254 6.54 -17.26 -2.54
N LEU A 255 6.82 -16.38 -1.58
CA LEU A 255 6.24 -15.05 -1.43
C LEU A 255 7.35 -14.00 -1.58
N CYS A 256 7.01 -12.84 -2.13
CA CYS A 256 7.89 -11.69 -2.17
C CYS A 256 7.15 -10.49 -1.57
N VAL A 257 7.74 -9.87 -0.55
CA VAL A 257 7.17 -8.70 0.11
C VAL A 257 7.63 -7.46 -0.65
N SER A 258 6.68 -6.74 -1.26
CA SER A 258 6.96 -5.45 -1.88
C SER A 258 7.13 -4.36 -0.82
N GLY A 259 8.06 -3.42 -1.04
CA GLY A 259 8.21 -2.25 -0.20
C GLY A 259 6.99 -1.32 -0.23
N ASN A 260 6.77 -0.58 0.86
CA ASN A 260 5.70 0.43 0.97
C ASN A 260 6.06 1.73 0.23
N LEU A 261 6.12 1.68 -1.10
CA LEU A 261 6.57 2.79 -1.93
C LEU A 261 5.45 3.43 -2.75
N ALA A 262 4.47 2.63 -3.21
CA ALA A 262 3.30 3.11 -3.93
C ALA A 262 2.08 2.21 -3.73
N GLY A 263 0.89 2.79 -3.88
CA GLY A 263 -0.39 2.13 -3.80
C GLY A 263 -1.40 2.77 -4.75
N GLU A 264 -2.67 2.38 -4.60
CA GLU A 264 -3.74 2.83 -5.50
C GLU A 264 -3.86 4.37 -5.50
N GLY A 265 -3.44 5.00 -6.60
CA GLY A 265 -3.48 6.45 -6.77
C GLY A 265 -2.47 7.25 -5.95
N HIS A 266 -1.51 6.59 -5.28
CA HIS A 266 -0.54 7.24 -4.41
C HIS A 266 0.88 6.74 -4.67
N SER A 267 1.82 7.66 -4.93
CA SER A 267 3.26 7.39 -4.90
C SER A 267 3.81 7.90 -3.56
N TRP A 268 3.78 7.07 -2.51
CA TRP A 268 4.24 7.49 -1.18
C TRP A 268 5.73 7.82 -1.13
N ALA A 269 6.51 7.29 -2.06
CA ALA A 269 7.92 7.67 -2.24
C ALA A 269 8.08 9.18 -2.50
N ASP A 270 7.11 9.80 -3.18
CA ASP A 270 7.12 11.24 -3.53
C ASP A 270 6.22 12.08 -2.62
N GLU A 271 5.12 11.49 -2.14
CA GLU A 271 4.09 12.20 -1.38
C GLU A 271 4.37 12.28 0.12
N ARG A 272 5.25 11.42 0.65
CA ARG A 272 5.48 11.27 2.09
C ARG A 272 6.96 11.39 2.42
N ASP A 273 7.24 12.07 3.53
CA ASP A 273 8.60 12.17 4.06
C ASP A 273 9.04 10.86 4.76
N HIS A 274 10.32 10.80 5.12
CA HIS A 274 10.87 9.60 5.73
C HIS A 274 10.32 9.31 7.13
N GLU A 275 9.85 10.33 7.85
CA GLU A 275 9.24 10.15 9.18
C GLU A 275 7.93 9.37 9.07
N TRP A 276 7.10 9.69 8.07
CA TRP A 276 5.91 8.90 7.77
C TRP A 276 6.27 7.44 7.48
N HIS A 277 7.29 7.18 6.65
CA HIS A 277 7.73 5.82 6.33
C HIS A 277 8.18 5.04 7.57
N MET A 278 8.96 5.67 8.46
CA MET A 278 9.39 5.08 9.73
C MET A 278 8.21 4.83 10.68
N ALA A 279 7.22 5.72 10.71
CA ALA A 279 6.01 5.51 11.49
C ALA A 279 5.20 4.33 10.95
N VAL A 280 5.06 4.18 9.62
CA VAL A 280 4.37 3.02 9.02
C VAL A 280 5.09 1.72 9.34
N ALA A 281 6.41 1.66 9.16
CA ALA A 281 7.21 0.48 9.53
C ALA A 281 7.12 0.19 11.04
N GLY A 282 7.12 1.23 11.87
CA GLY A 282 6.95 1.11 13.32
C GLY A 282 5.63 0.43 13.72
N ARG A 283 4.52 0.75 13.05
CA ARG A 283 3.22 0.09 13.29
C ARG A 283 3.27 -1.41 12.99
N LEU A 284 4.07 -1.85 12.02
CA LEU A 284 4.24 -3.27 11.72
C LEU A 284 4.97 -3.98 12.86
N ALA A 285 6.04 -3.39 13.38
CA ALA A 285 6.77 -3.91 14.53
C ALA A 285 5.90 -3.92 15.81
N GLU A 286 5.12 -2.86 16.05
CA GLU A 286 4.19 -2.79 17.20
C GLU A 286 3.09 -3.86 17.13
N GLY A 287 2.68 -4.24 15.92
CA GLY A 287 1.69 -5.29 15.69
C GLY A 287 2.26 -6.71 15.73
N ASP A 288 3.58 -6.87 15.67
CA ASP A 288 4.22 -8.18 15.67
C ASP A 288 4.52 -8.67 17.10
N THR A 289 3.72 -9.62 17.56
CA THR A 289 3.94 -10.26 18.86
C THR A 289 5.06 -11.30 18.85
N SER A 290 5.59 -11.67 17.68
CA SER A 290 6.66 -12.68 17.57
C SER A 290 8.05 -12.11 17.82
N GLY A 291 8.23 -10.80 17.66
CA GLY A 291 9.53 -10.13 17.75
C GLY A 291 10.41 -10.34 16.52
N LEU A 292 9.85 -10.85 15.42
CA LEU A 292 10.54 -11.00 14.14
C LEU A 292 10.69 -9.64 13.43
N VAL A 293 9.64 -8.82 13.46
CA VAL A 293 9.61 -7.51 12.83
C VAL A 293 10.19 -6.49 13.82
N GLN A 294 11.41 -6.04 13.52
CA GLN A 294 12.12 -5.08 14.35
C GLN A 294 11.91 -3.66 13.83
N ARG A 295 11.83 -2.70 14.76
CA ARG A 295 11.79 -1.29 14.41
C ARG A 295 13.18 -0.83 13.95
N THR A 296 13.24 -0.13 12.83
CA THR A 296 14.46 0.59 12.44
C THR A 296 14.67 1.76 13.38
N GLU A 297 15.81 1.81 14.05
CA GLU A 297 16.19 2.98 14.84
C GLU A 297 16.48 4.17 13.91
N SER A 298 15.90 5.34 14.25
CA SER A 298 16.04 6.55 13.46
C SER A 298 16.03 7.79 14.37
N VAL A 299 16.76 8.84 13.98
CA VAL A 299 16.81 10.13 14.67
C VAL A 299 16.60 11.25 13.66
N THR A 300 15.74 12.22 13.99
CA THR A 300 15.60 13.46 13.22
C THR A 300 16.63 14.48 13.69
N VAL A 301 17.36 15.08 12.76
CA VAL A 301 18.49 15.99 13.05
C VAL A 301 18.19 17.39 12.53
N ASP A 302 18.37 18.40 13.39
CA ASP A 302 18.39 19.81 13.00
C ASP A 302 19.83 20.27 12.75
N LEU A 303 20.20 20.40 11.48
CA LEU A 303 21.54 20.83 11.06
C LEU A 303 21.84 22.31 11.37
N ALA A 304 20.86 23.09 11.85
CA ALA A 304 21.11 24.44 12.36
C ALA A 304 21.50 24.45 13.85
N SER A 305 21.41 23.30 14.54
CA SER A 305 21.71 23.16 15.96
C SER A 305 23.00 22.36 16.17
N PRO A 306 24.08 23.00 16.67
CA PRO A 306 25.31 22.30 17.05
C PRO A 306 25.07 21.20 18.10
N GLN A 307 24.07 21.37 18.97
CA GLN A 307 23.68 20.36 19.95
C GLN A 307 23.03 19.14 19.30
N SER A 308 22.18 19.34 18.29
CA SER A 308 21.57 18.25 17.52
C SER A 308 22.63 17.47 16.72
N GLU A 309 23.58 18.18 16.10
CA GLU A 309 24.72 17.58 15.40
C GLU A 309 25.61 16.75 16.34
N ALA A 310 25.92 17.27 17.53
CA ALA A 310 26.67 16.53 18.55
C ALA A 310 25.93 15.27 19.00
N ALA A 311 24.62 15.37 19.24
CA ALA A 311 23.79 14.26 19.68
C ALA A 311 23.70 13.12 18.64
N VAL A 312 23.51 13.44 17.35
CA VAL A 312 23.50 12.40 16.30
C VAL A 312 24.88 11.80 16.08
N THR A 313 25.95 12.58 16.24
CA THR A 313 27.33 12.07 16.17
C THR A 313 27.57 11.04 17.28
N GLU A 314 27.21 11.36 18.52
CA GLU A 314 27.32 10.43 19.65
C GLU A 314 26.46 9.18 19.45
N TRP A 315 25.24 9.33 18.92
CA TRP A 315 24.37 8.19 18.59
C TRP A 315 25.02 7.28 17.54
N TRP A 316 25.57 7.84 16.46
CA TRP A 316 26.26 7.09 15.41
C TRP A 316 27.53 6.39 15.92
N GLU A 317 28.31 7.04 16.78
CA GLU A 317 29.49 6.44 17.41
C GLU A 317 29.10 5.24 18.27
N LYS A 318 28.04 5.34 19.06
CA LYS A 318 27.52 4.21 19.87
C LYS A 318 27.03 3.06 18.99
N LEU A 319 26.24 3.36 17.95
CA LEU A 319 25.73 2.36 17.02
C LEU A 319 26.87 1.58 16.34
N THR A 320 27.87 2.30 15.84
CA THR A 320 29.00 1.67 15.12
C THR A 320 29.96 0.95 16.06
N ALA A 321 30.17 1.45 17.29
CA ALA A 321 30.93 0.74 18.32
C ALA A 321 30.26 -0.56 18.78
N ALA A 322 28.93 -0.65 18.69
CA ALA A 322 28.17 -1.87 18.97
C ALA A 322 28.16 -2.87 17.80
N GLY A 323 28.88 -2.60 16.71
CA GLY A 323 28.98 -3.47 15.53
C GLY A 323 28.01 -3.13 14.40
N GLY A 324 27.24 -2.04 14.51
CA GLY A 324 26.41 -1.55 13.41
C GLY A 324 27.24 -1.07 12.22
N GLU A 325 26.74 -1.28 11.00
CA GLU A 325 27.40 -0.79 9.78
C GLU A 325 27.58 0.74 9.79
N GLY A 326 26.57 1.47 10.26
CA GLY A 326 26.52 2.93 10.21
C GLY A 326 25.09 3.43 10.03
N MET A 327 24.93 4.56 9.34
CA MET A 327 23.62 5.18 9.10
C MET A 327 23.42 5.59 7.64
N VAL A 328 22.16 5.76 7.26
CA VAL A 328 21.76 6.41 6.01
C VAL A 328 21.07 7.73 6.35
N VAL A 329 21.68 8.84 5.95
CA VAL A 329 21.14 10.19 6.13
C VAL A 329 20.22 10.52 4.97
N LYS A 330 18.97 10.85 5.25
CA LYS A 330 17.97 11.20 4.23
C LYS A 330 17.41 12.60 4.53
N PRO A 331 17.13 13.41 3.50
CA PRO A 331 16.52 14.71 3.72
C PRO A 331 15.08 14.56 4.20
N LEU A 332 14.66 15.40 5.15
CA LEU A 332 13.26 15.55 5.54
C LEU A 332 12.62 16.66 4.67
N GLY A 333 11.41 16.43 4.16
CA GLY A 333 10.76 17.31 3.18
C GLY A 333 10.16 18.61 3.77
N PRO A 334 9.59 19.49 2.93
CA PRO A 334 9.59 19.45 1.47
C PRO A 334 10.93 19.94 0.89
N LEU A 335 11.42 19.26 -0.15
CA LEU A 335 12.67 19.63 -0.82
C LEU A 335 12.45 20.80 -1.79
N PRO A 336 13.44 21.70 -1.98
CA PRO A 336 13.37 22.73 -3.01
C PRO A 336 13.30 22.10 -4.41
N GLY A 337 12.34 22.52 -5.24
CA GLY A 337 12.03 21.86 -6.52
C GLY A 337 13.14 21.91 -7.58
N ASP A 338 14.11 22.80 -7.43
CA ASP A 338 15.26 22.98 -8.32
C ASP A 338 16.59 22.44 -7.75
N ALA A 339 16.59 21.99 -6.49
CA ALA A 339 17.80 21.53 -5.83
C ALA A 339 18.14 20.08 -6.20
N LYS A 340 19.39 19.86 -6.62
CA LYS A 340 19.95 18.52 -6.85
C LYS A 340 20.35 17.89 -5.52
N ILE A 341 19.40 17.23 -4.87
CA ILE A 341 19.59 16.60 -3.56
C ILE A 341 19.73 15.08 -3.73
N GLN A 342 20.64 14.47 -2.98
CA GLN A 342 20.78 13.02 -2.94
C GLN A 342 19.63 12.42 -2.10
N PRO A 343 18.99 11.33 -2.55
CA PRO A 343 17.88 10.71 -1.82
C PRO A 343 18.32 10.06 -0.49
N GLY A 344 19.60 9.72 -0.39
CA GLY A 344 20.23 9.22 0.83
C GLY A 344 21.75 9.25 0.73
N ILE A 345 22.40 9.47 1.87
CA ILE A 345 23.86 9.45 2.01
C ILE A 345 24.23 8.42 3.06
N LYS A 346 24.98 7.40 2.66
CA LYS A 346 25.53 6.40 3.59
C LYS A 346 26.73 6.95 4.35
N CYS A 347 26.70 6.85 5.68
CA CYS A 347 27.79 7.18 6.58
C CYS A 347 28.15 5.92 7.40
N ARG A 348 29.17 5.20 6.94
CA ARG A 348 29.56 3.88 7.45
C ARG A 348 30.65 4.00 8.51
N GLY A 349 30.53 3.19 9.56
CA GLY A 349 31.46 3.09 10.68
C GLY A 349 32.85 2.60 10.25
N PRO A 350 33.90 2.97 11.00
CA PRO A 350 35.28 2.66 10.63
C PRO A 350 35.57 1.15 10.60
N GLU A 351 35.06 0.40 11.57
CA GLU A 351 35.30 -1.05 11.62
C GLU A 351 34.61 -1.80 10.47
N TYR A 352 33.38 -1.42 10.11
CA TYR A 352 32.72 -1.96 8.92
C TYR A 352 33.50 -1.65 7.64
N LEU A 353 34.05 -0.44 7.51
CA LEU A 353 34.81 -0.04 6.33
C LEU A 353 36.10 -0.86 6.12
N ARG A 354 36.61 -1.58 7.13
CA ARG A 354 37.70 -2.54 6.95
C ARG A 354 37.31 -3.71 6.05
N ILE A 355 36.04 -4.14 6.08
CA ILE A 355 35.51 -5.19 5.21
C ILE A 355 35.56 -4.72 3.75
N ILE A 356 35.27 -3.44 3.52
CA ILE A 356 35.15 -2.84 2.19
C ILE A 356 36.50 -2.40 1.60
N TYR A 357 37.36 -1.78 2.43
CA TYR A 357 38.60 -1.16 1.98
C TYR A 357 39.87 -1.93 2.37
N GLY A 358 39.73 -3.01 3.14
CA GLY A 358 40.85 -3.77 3.69
C GLY A 358 41.23 -3.34 5.12
N PRO A 359 41.92 -4.22 5.87
CA PRO A 359 42.25 -3.97 7.28
C PRO A 359 43.21 -2.78 7.48
N ASP A 360 44.00 -2.43 6.48
CA ASP A 360 45.05 -1.40 6.46
C ASP A 360 44.56 -0.04 5.93
N TYR A 361 43.26 0.13 5.67
CA TYR A 361 42.74 1.33 5.00
C TYR A 361 42.95 2.64 5.81
N LEU A 362 43.11 2.53 7.13
CA LEU A 362 43.37 3.65 8.04
C LEU A 362 44.83 4.11 8.06
N GLU A 363 45.75 3.38 7.44
CA GLU A 363 47.13 3.85 7.32
C GLU A 363 47.16 5.20 6.58
N PRO A 364 47.98 6.18 7.01
CA PRO A 364 47.90 7.56 6.49
C PRO A 364 47.94 7.66 4.96
N ALA A 365 48.84 6.90 4.32
CA ALA A 365 48.98 6.87 2.86
C ALA A 365 47.72 6.33 2.15
N ASN A 366 47.10 5.28 2.71
CA ASN A 366 45.87 4.69 2.19
C ASN A 366 44.68 5.63 2.38
N LEU A 367 44.54 6.21 3.58
CA LEU A 367 43.45 7.12 3.92
C LEU A 367 43.48 8.39 3.06
N ASP A 368 44.65 8.98 2.84
CA ASP A 368 44.80 10.17 2.00
C ASP A 368 44.53 9.91 0.52
N ARG A 369 44.78 8.69 0.04
CA ARG A 369 44.37 8.25 -1.29
C ARG A 369 42.85 8.09 -1.36
N LEU A 370 42.22 7.46 -0.35
CA LEU A 370 40.78 7.24 -0.30
C LEU A 370 39.98 8.55 -0.16
N ARG A 371 40.50 9.56 0.55
CA ARG A 371 39.89 10.90 0.64
C ARG A 371 39.76 11.60 -0.72
N ARG A 372 40.64 11.27 -1.67
CA ARG A 372 40.66 11.85 -3.03
C ARG A 372 39.81 11.08 -4.04
N ARG A 373 39.01 10.10 -3.60
CA ARG A 373 38.16 9.30 -4.50
C ARG A 373 37.06 10.15 -5.15
N SER A 374 36.77 9.86 -6.42
CA SER A 374 35.67 10.53 -7.13
C SER A 374 34.33 9.91 -6.78
N LEU A 375 33.41 10.73 -6.25
CA LEU A 375 32.03 10.34 -5.96
C LEU A 375 31.04 10.80 -7.05
N GLY A 376 31.49 11.60 -8.03
CA GLY A 376 30.63 12.29 -8.98
C GLY A 376 29.78 11.34 -9.81
N ARG A 377 30.38 10.27 -10.35
CA ARG A 377 29.66 9.28 -11.17
C ARG A 377 28.58 8.55 -10.37
N LYS A 378 28.91 8.05 -9.17
CA LYS A 378 27.96 7.33 -8.30
C LYS A 378 26.81 8.25 -7.87
N ARG A 379 27.10 9.50 -7.50
CA ARG A 379 26.09 10.52 -7.16
C ARG A 379 25.14 10.81 -8.33
N SER A 380 25.68 10.91 -9.56
CA SER A 380 24.86 11.12 -10.76
C SER A 380 24.01 9.91 -11.12
N LEU A 381 24.55 8.70 -10.97
CA LEU A 381 23.80 7.46 -11.16
C LEU A 381 22.65 7.35 -10.16
N ALA A 382 22.94 7.49 -8.86
CA ALA A 382 21.94 7.41 -7.80
C ALA A 382 20.77 8.38 -8.00
N MET A 383 21.03 9.62 -8.47
CA MET A 383 19.97 10.57 -8.78
C MET A 383 19.11 10.17 -9.97
N ARG A 384 19.74 9.64 -11.04
CA ARG A 384 19.00 9.19 -12.24
C ARG A 384 18.17 7.95 -11.94
N GLU A 385 18.77 6.98 -11.23
CA GLU A 385 18.09 5.77 -10.76
C GLU A 385 16.89 6.13 -9.88
N HIS A 386 17.08 7.03 -8.91
CA HIS A 386 16.00 7.50 -8.05
C HIS A 386 14.87 8.18 -8.84
N ALA A 387 15.20 9.07 -9.78
CA ALA A 387 14.19 9.76 -10.60
C ALA A 387 13.40 8.79 -11.48
N LEU A 388 14.07 7.79 -12.08
CA LEU A 388 13.40 6.74 -12.86
C LEU A 388 12.55 5.82 -11.98
N GLY A 389 13.02 5.50 -10.78
CA GLY A 389 12.26 4.74 -9.79
C GLY A 389 10.98 5.46 -9.35
N ALA A 390 11.08 6.76 -9.04
CA ALA A 390 9.92 7.61 -8.72
C ALA A 390 8.93 7.67 -9.89
N GLU A 391 9.41 7.86 -11.12
CA GLU A 391 8.57 7.84 -12.32
C GLU A 391 7.87 6.48 -12.52
N ALA A 392 8.56 5.37 -12.29
CA ALA A 392 7.97 4.03 -12.38
C ALA A 392 6.83 3.86 -11.35
N LEU A 393 7.05 4.31 -10.11
CA LEU A 393 6.07 4.28 -9.03
C LEU A 393 4.86 5.19 -9.31
N ALA A 394 5.08 6.39 -9.84
CA ALA A 394 4.02 7.31 -10.24
C ALA A 394 3.14 6.72 -11.35
N ARG A 395 3.75 6.13 -12.39
CA ARG A 395 3.03 5.43 -13.48
C ARG A 395 2.23 4.24 -12.95
N LEU A 396 2.82 3.47 -12.02
CA LEU A 396 2.14 2.35 -11.37
C LEU A 396 0.92 2.83 -10.57
N ALA A 397 1.10 3.87 -9.74
CA ALA A 397 0.04 4.46 -8.92
C ALA A 397 -1.11 5.04 -9.78
N ALA A 398 -0.78 5.60 -10.94
CA ALA A 398 -1.74 6.12 -11.91
C ALA A 398 -2.47 5.04 -12.73
N GLY A 399 -2.06 3.77 -12.62
CA GLY A 399 -2.64 2.67 -13.40
C GLY A 399 -2.29 2.73 -14.89
N GLU A 400 -1.13 3.27 -15.25
CA GLU A 400 -0.68 3.29 -16.64
C GLU A 400 -0.40 1.87 -17.17
N PRO A 401 -0.45 1.66 -18.50
CA PRO A 401 -0.12 0.36 -19.09
C PRO A 401 1.26 -0.14 -18.64
N LEU A 402 1.35 -1.45 -18.37
CA LEU A 402 2.55 -2.07 -17.79
C LEU A 402 3.84 -1.78 -18.57
N TRP A 403 3.79 -1.68 -19.89
CA TRP A 403 4.95 -1.35 -20.71
C TRP A 403 5.55 0.02 -20.40
N ARG A 404 4.74 1.01 -19.95
CA ARG A 404 5.22 2.32 -19.52
C ARG A 404 5.89 2.28 -18.17
N VAL A 405 5.36 1.49 -17.24
CA VAL A 405 6.00 1.25 -15.94
C VAL A 405 7.35 0.55 -16.18
N HIS A 406 7.34 -0.54 -16.95
CA HIS A 406 8.53 -1.33 -17.27
C HIS A 406 9.60 -0.56 -18.02
N GLN A 407 9.24 0.42 -18.86
CA GLN A 407 10.23 1.26 -19.51
C GLN A 407 11.16 1.93 -18.48
N ALA A 408 10.60 2.59 -17.46
CA ALA A 408 11.39 3.25 -16.43
C ALA A 408 12.16 2.24 -15.55
N VAL A 409 11.55 1.09 -15.22
CA VAL A 409 12.22 0.00 -14.47
C VAL A 409 13.42 -0.57 -15.24
N PHE A 410 13.27 -0.81 -16.54
CA PHE A 410 14.37 -1.31 -17.37
C PHE A 410 15.46 -0.27 -17.59
N ASP A 411 15.11 1.02 -17.62
CA ASP A 411 16.09 2.09 -17.66
C ASP A 411 16.94 2.10 -16.37
N VAL A 412 16.36 1.88 -15.19
CA VAL A 412 17.13 1.71 -13.93
C VAL A 412 18.08 0.52 -14.05
N LEU A 413 17.59 -0.64 -14.48
CA LEU A 413 18.42 -1.83 -14.64
C LEU A 413 19.57 -1.62 -15.64
N ALA A 414 19.32 -0.86 -16.72
CA ALA A 414 20.35 -0.47 -17.67
C ALA A 414 21.42 0.44 -17.03
N LEU A 415 21.01 1.40 -16.17
CA LEU A 415 21.95 2.26 -15.43
C LEU A 415 22.80 1.49 -14.43
N GLU A 416 22.26 0.45 -13.80
CA GLU A 416 23.01 -0.40 -12.87
C GLU A 416 24.19 -1.12 -13.55
N SER A 417 24.06 -1.43 -14.85
CA SER A 417 25.14 -2.02 -15.65
C SER A 417 26.30 -1.06 -15.92
N GLU A 418 26.14 0.24 -15.66
CA GLU A 418 27.24 1.18 -15.77
C GLU A 418 28.31 0.91 -14.70
N PRO A 419 29.59 0.74 -15.10
CA PRO A 419 30.66 0.42 -14.16
C PRO A 419 30.89 1.57 -13.18
N VAL A 420 30.89 1.25 -11.89
CA VAL A 420 31.20 2.17 -10.80
C VAL A 420 32.13 1.47 -9.81
N ASP A 421 32.86 2.24 -9.00
CA ASP A 421 33.66 1.66 -7.92
C ASP A 421 32.72 0.88 -6.96
N PRO A 422 32.87 -0.45 -6.84
CA PRO A 422 31.96 -1.29 -6.05
C PRO A 422 32.05 -1.03 -4.54
N ARG A 423 33.07 -0.28 -4.10
CA ARG A 423 33.26 0.08 -2.68
C ARG A 423 32.38 1.25 -2.24
N LEU A 424 31.73 1.96 -3.18
CA LEU A 424 31.01 3.22 -2.94
C LEU A 424 29.58 3.06 -2.44
#